data_AF-A0A8K0RK64-F1
#
_entry.id   AF-A0A8K0RK64-F1
#
_cell.length_a   1.000
_cell.length_b   1.000
_cell.length_c   1.000
_cell.angle_alpha   90.00
_cell.angle_beta   90.00
_cell.angle_gamma   90.00
#
_symmetry.space_group_name_H-M   'P 1'
#
loop_
_entity.id
_entity.type
_entity.pdbx_description
1 polymer ?
#
loop_
_entity_poly.entity_id
_entity_poly.type
_entity_poly.pdbx_seq_one_letter_code
_entity_poly.pdbx_strand_id
1 'polypeptide(L)'
;MKRPFESTQTDYAAATGSSETTPWLQHTRWAELFRDRSLEIIAATAKLPASQWSRKYLLGQWQGLGFWSSAETEAQLQVILRGLDLMFDRARATLDLTPYISRCWLNTYAKDAFWPHGFRVIPTFKKYLVVWKRFICFVFRILQYPSRQHKEVYNVRLGSNEIEMMQHILYLVGQLQLGEDGNVSDS
;
A
#
# COMPACT_ATOMS: atom_id res chain seq x y z
N MET A 1 50.99 -28.48 18.89
CA MET A 1 50.26 -29.73 18.58
C MET A 1 48.84 -29.36 18.16
N LYS A 2 48.57 -29.26 16.86
CA LYS A 2 47.24 -29.03 16.27
C LYS A 2 47.00 -30.18 15.28
N ARG A 3 45.97 -30.99 15.51
CA ARG A 3 45.51 -31.99 14.55
C ARG A 3 44.61 -31.31 13.50
N PRO A 4 44.65 -31.73 12.23
CA PRO A 4 43.76 -31.22 11.21
C PRO A 4 42.39 -31.92 11.31
N PHE A 5 41.32 -31.21 11.00
CA PHE A 5 40.03 -31.81 10.73
C PHE A 5 39.66 -31.47 9.29
N GLU A 6 39.90 -32.41 8.39
CA GLU A 6 39.09 -32.58 7.19
C GLU A 6 37.95 -33.53 7.56
N SER A 7 36.72 -33.11 7.28
CA SER A 7 35.60 -34.04 7.08
C SER A 7 34.75 -33.51 5.94
N THR A 8 34.95 -34.14 4.81
CA THR A 8 34.04 -34.15 3.67
C THR A 8 32.85 -35.03 4.05
N GLN A 9 31.64 -34.48 4.14
CA GLN A 9 30.46 -35.18 3.62
C GLN A 9 29.27 -34.24 3.48
N THR A 10 28.81 -34.13 2.24
CA THR A 10 27.49 -33.69 1.79
C THR A 10 26.37 -34.35 2.57
N ASP A 11 25.48 -33.54 3.12
CA ASP A 11 24.08 -33.93 3.36
C ASP A 11 23.17 -32.94 2.63
N TYR A 12 22.53 -33.45 1.59
CA TYR A 12 21.43 -32.83 0.86
C TYR A 12 20.21 -32.78 1.79
N ALA A 13 20.14 -31.78 2.66
CA ALA A 13 18.93 -31.48 3.41
C ALA A 13 17.96 -30.72 2.50
N ALA A 14 16.95 -31.46 2.04
CA ALA A 14 15.70 -31.02 1.44
C ALA A 14 15.41 -29.50 1.54
N ALA A 15 15.45 -28.86 0.38
CA ALA A 15 14.95 -27.51 0.16
C ALA A 15 13.41 -27.48 0.23
N THR A 16 12.84 -27.60 1.43
CA THR A 16 11.44 -27.27 1.72
C THR A 16 11.30 -26.98 3.22
N GLY A 17 11.39 -25.72 3.64
CA GLY A 17 11.08 -25.36 5.04
C GLY A 17 11.79 -24.14 5.65
N SER A 18 12.34 -23.21 4.87
CA SER A 18 13.09 -22.08 5.44
C SER A 18 12.62 -20.72 4.92
N SER A 19 11.65 -20.09 5.59
CA SER A 19 11.58 -18.62 5.71
C SER A 19 10.65 -18.09 6.82
N GLU A 20 10.32 -18.88 7.85
CA GLU A 20 9.42 -18.45 8.95
C GLU A 20 10.13 -18.28 10.30
N THR A 21 11.44 -18.00 10.29
CA THR A 21 12.25 -18.01 11.52
C THR A 21 12.52 -16.63 12.13
N THR A 22 12.02 -15.53 11.55
CA THR A 22 12.23 -14.21 12.17
C THR A 22 11.24 -14.01 13.34
N PRO A 23 11.69 -13.48 14.49
CA PRO A 23 10.81 -13.19 15.63
C PRO A 23 9.62 -12.29 15.26
N TRP A 24 9.80 -11.42 14.26
CA TRP A 24 8.74 -10.58 13.73
C TRP A 24 7.65 -11.35 12.98
N LEU A 25 8.03 -12.35 12.16
CA LEU A 25 7.05 -13.22 11.48
C LEU A 25 6.30 -14.10 12.48
N GLN A 26 6.98 -14.57 13.53
CA GLN A 26 6.35 -15.33 14.62
C GLN A 26 5.34 -14.48 15.39
N HIS A 27 5.69 -13.23 15.71
CA HIS A 27 4.78 -12.32 16.42
C HIS A 27 3.58 -11.91 15.57
N THR A 28 3.79 -11.66 14.27
CA THR A 28 2.71 -11.22 13.38
C THR A 28 1.82 -12.36 12.88
N ARG A 29 2.27 -13.62 13.04
CA ARG A 29 1.55 -14.84 12.63
C ARG A 29 1.07 -14.79 11.17
N TRP A 30 1.86 -14.16 10.29
CA TRP A 30 1.51 -14.01 8.87
C TRP A 30 1.26 -15.34 8.17
N ALA A 31 2.03 -16.37 8.53
CA ALA A 31 1.86 -17.74 8.03
C ALA A 31 0.47 -18.31 8.33
N GLU A 32 -0.06 -18.03 9.52
CA GLU A 32 -1.41 -18.45 9.91
C GLU A 32 -2.47 -17.58 9.24
N LEU A 33 -2.24 -16.27 9.18
CA LEU A 33 -3.19 -15.29 8.64
C LEU A 33 -3.45 -15.49 7.14
N PHE A 34 -2.43 -15.87 6.39
CA PHE A 34 -2.50 -16.10 4.94
C PHE A 34 -2.46 -17.58 4.55
N ARG A 35 -2.68 -18.49 5.51
CA ARG A 35 -2.76 -19.91 5.23
C ARG A 35 -3.86 -20.19 4.21
N ASP A 36 -3.54 -21.02 3.22
CA ASP A 36 -4.45 -21.36 2.12
C ASP A 36 -4.97 -20.12 1.39
N ARG A 37 -4.13 -19.09 1.19
CA ARG A 37 -4.46 -17.88 0.40
C ARG A 37 -3.40 -17.64 -0.66
N SER A 38 -3.80 -17.03 -1.77
CA SER A 38 -2.87 -16.68 -2.83
C SER A 38 -2.10 -15.40 -2.46
N LEU A 39 -0.85 -15.57 -2.01
CA LEU A 39 0.07 -14.46 -1.80
C LEU A 39 0.34 -13.69 -3.10
N GLU A 40 0.25 -14.36 -4.25
CA GLU A 40 0.37 -13.73 -5.56
C GLU A 40 -0.74 -12.69 -5.77
N ILE A 41 -2.00 -13.07 -5.51
CA ILE A 41 -3.14 -12.15 -5.61
C ILE A 41 -2.95 -11.00 -4.63
N ILE A 42 -2.66 -11.27 -3.36
CA ILE A 42 -2.46 -10.24 -2.34
C ILE A 42 -1.37 -9.24 -2.75
N ALA A 43 -0.23 -9.74 -3.25
CA ALA A 43 0.87 -8.90 -3.71
C ALA A 43 0.52 -8.11 -4.98
N ALA A 44 -0.18 -8.72 -5.93
CA ALA A 44 -0.63 -8.07 -7.16
C ALA A 44 -1.65 -6.96 -6.88
N THR A 45 -2.55 -7.17 -5.92
CA THR A 45 -3.56 -6.20 -5.47
C THR A 45 -2.93 -4.97 -4.84
N ALA A 46 -1.70 -5.06 -4.31
CA ALA A 46 -0.96 -3.91 -3.77
C ALA A 46 -0.08 -3.16 -4.81
N LYS A 47 0.04 -3.63 -6.05
CA LYS A 47 0.91 -2.99 -7.05
C LYS A 47 0.38 -1.61 -7.48
N LEU A 48 1.28 -0.68 -7.77
CA LEU A 48 0.86 0.65 -8.24
C LEU A 48 0.30 0.59 -9.66
N PRO A 49 -0.69 1.43 -10.01
CA PRO A 49 -1.17 1.57 -11.36
C PRO A 49 -0.05 1.94 -12.33
N ALA A 50 0.12 1.16 -13.39
CA ALA A 50 1.00 1.56 -14.49
C ALA A 50 0.24 2.50 -15.44
N SER A 51 0.94 3.42 -16.08
CA SER A 51 0.33 4.40 -17.01
C SER A 51 -0.36 3.75 -18.22
N GLN A 52 -0.10 2.47 -18.46
CA GLN A 52 -0.58 1.70 -19.62
C GLN A 52 -1.90 0.96 -19.35
N TRP A 53 -2.48 1.10 -18.15
CA TRP A 53 -3.63 0.30 -17.70
C TRP A 53 -4.98 0.86 -18.15
N SER A 54 -5.07 1.31 -19.40
CA SER A 54 -6.36 1.48 -20.10
C SER A 54 -7.12 0.15 -20.29
N ARG A 55 -6.60 -0.97 -19.76
CA ARG A 55 -7.16 -2.31 -19.79
C ARG A 55 -7.29 -2.86 -18.37
N LYS A 56 -8.21 -3.82 -18.19
CA LYS A 56 -8.38 -4.56 -16.94
C LYS A 56 -7.04 -5.17 -16.49
N TYR A 57 -6.71 -5.04 -15.21
CA TYR A 57 -5.46 -5.50 -14.62
C TYR A 57 -5.66 -6.86 -13.94
N LEU A 58 -4.88 -7.87 -14.35
CA LEU A 58 -4.94 -9.22 -13.77
C LEU A 58 -4.26 -9.22 -12.39
N LEU A 59 -5.03 -9.60 -11.37
CA LEU A 59 -4.53 -9.79 -10.00
C LEU A 59 -4.01 -11.21 -9.79
N GLY A 60 -4.56 -12.18 -10.51
CA GLY A 60 -4.13 -13.58 -10.45
C GLY A 60 -5.33 -14.53 -10.60
N GLN A 61 -5.13 -15.79 -10.22
CA GLN A 61 -6.16 -16.82 -10.31
C GLN A 61 -6.42 -17.45 -8.93
N TRP A 62 -7.69 -17.60 -8.58
CA TRP A 62 -8.14 -18.21 -7.33
C TRP A 62 -9.20 -19.27 -7.64
N GLN A 63 -8.98 -20.52 -7.25
CA GLN A 63 -9.90 -21.65 -7.51
C GLN A 63 -10.34 -21.76 -8.99
N GLY A 64 -9.42 -21.49 -9.92
CA GLY A 64 -9.71 -21.51 -11.35
C GLY A 64 -10.33 -20.22 -11.91
N LEU A 65 -10.78 -19.29 -11.07
CA LEU A 65 -11.36 -18.01 -11.48
C LEU A 65 -10.30 -16.91 -11.52
N GLY A 66 -10.27 -16.14 -12.61
CA GLY A 66 -9.39 -14.98 -12.74
C GLY A 66 -9.91 -13.78 -11.94
N PHE A 67 -9.06 -13.19 -11.12
CA PHE A 67 -9.32 -11.95 -10.39
C PHE A 67 -8.77 -10.77 -11.18
N TRP A 68 -9.64 -9.82 -11.49
CA TRP A 68 -9.29 -8.66 -12.31
C TRP A 68 -9.72 -7.37 -11.62
N SER A 69 -8.88 -6.35 -11.71
CA SER A 69 -9.26 -4.97 -11.43
C SER A 69 -9.75 -4.31 -12.71
N SER A 70 -10.88 -3.61 -12.64
CA SER A 70 -11.49 -2.93 -13.78
C SER A 70 -10.64 -1.76 -14.26
N ALA A 71 -10.77 -1.41 -15.55
CA ALA A 71 -10.06 -0.24 -16.10
C ALA A 71 -10.52 1.06 -15.44
N GLU A 72 -11.81 1.17 -15.11
CA GLU A 72 -12.38 2.31 -14.38
C GLU A 72 -11.71 2.46 -13.00
N THR A 73 -11.61 1.37 -12.22
CA THR A 73 -10.95 1.42 -10.91
C THR A 73 -9.47 1.75 -11.03
N GLU A 74 -8.75 1.23 -12.03
CA GLU A 74 -7.34 1.62 -12.24
C GLU A 74 -7.20 3.10 -12.61
N ALA A 75 -8.09 3.66 -13.42
CA ALA A 75 -8.11 5.08 -13.73
C ALA A 75 -8.41 5.93 -12.48
N GLN A 76 -9.42 5.56 -11.70
CA GLN A 76 -9.75 6.23 -10.43
C GLN A 76 -8.57 6.16 -9.45
N LEU A 77 -7.89 5.02 -9.36
CA LEU A 77 -6.68 4.87 -8.55
C LEU A 77 -5.58 5.83 -8.98
N GLN A 78 -5.34 6.01 -10.29
CA GLN A 78 -4.34 6.97 -10.76
C GLN A 78 -4.66 8.40 -10.30
N VAL A 79 -5.93 8.82 -10.36
CA VAL A 79 -6.37 10.14 -9.87
C VAL A 79 -6.14 10.27 -8.36
N ILE A 80 -6.54 9.27 -7.58
CA ILE A 80 -6.34 9.25 -6.12
C ILE A 80 -4.84 9.34 -5.78
N LEU A 81 -4.00 8.55 -6.44
CA LEU A 81 -2.56 8.54 -6.17
C LEU A 81 -1.89 9.87 -6.55
N ARG A 82 -2.33 10.51 -7.65
CA ARG A 82 -1.88 11.85 -8.02
C ARG A 82 -2.33 12.89 -7.00
N GLY A 83 -3.57 12.80 -6.51
CA GLY A 83 -4.07 13.64 -5.43
C GLY A 83 -3.25 13.50 -4.14
N LEU A 84 -2.84 12.27 -3.81
CA LEU A 84 -1.96 12.00 -2.68
C LEU A 84 -0.60 12.66 -2.83
N ASP A 85 0.02 12.56 -4.02
CA ASP A 85 1.30 13.25 -4.30
C ASP A 85 1.16 14.76 -4.13
N LEU A 86 0.12 15.35 -4.72
CA LEU A 86 -0.15 16.79 -4.61
C LEU A 86 -0.38 17.24 -3.16
N MET A 87 -1.13 16.45 -2.38
CA MET A 87 -1.36 16.74 -0.96
C MET A 87 -0.04 16.75 -0.18
N PHE A 88 0.83 15.77 -0.41
CA PHE A 88 2.12 15.70 0.28
C PHE A 88 3.12 16.76 -0.18
N ASP A 89 3.16 17.08 -1.47
CA ASP A 89 4.03 18.12 -1.99
C ASP A 89 3.61 19.50 -1.45
N ARG A 90 2.29 19.77 -1.36
CA ARG A 90 1.77 20.96 -0.68
C ARG A 90 2.13 20.98 0.79
N ALA A 91 1.95 19.87 1.51
CA ALA A 91 2.31 19.78 2.93
C ALA A 91 3.81 20.03 3.15
N ARG A 92 4.68 19.52 2.27
CA ARG A 92 6.12 19.77 2.30
C ARG A 92 6.44 21.24 2.04
N ALA A 93 5.85 21.84 1.00
CA ALA A 93 6.04 23.25 0.70
C ALA A 93 5.62 24.16 1.88
N THR A 94 4.48 23.85 2.51
CA THR A 94 4.03 24.54 3.72
C THR A 94 5.04 24.40 4.86
N LEU A 95 5.57 23.19 5.09
CA LEU A 95 6.59 22.97 6.11
C LEU A 95 7.88 23.75 5.82
N ASP A 96 8.32 23.79 4.57
CA ASP A 96 9.54 24.51 4.16
C ASP A 96 9.40 26.03 4.37
N LEU A 97 8.19 26.57 4.16
CA LEU A 97 7.85 27.96 4.44
C LEU A 97 7.56 28.25 5.92
N THR A 98 7.41 27.22 6.76
CA THR A 98 7.07 27.39 8.17
C THR A 98 8.29 27.91 8.95
N PRO A 99 8.14 29.02 9.72
CA PRO A 99 9.23 29.58 10.52
C PRO A 99 9.89 28.55 11.44
N TYR A 100 11.18 28.72 11.68
CA TYR A 100 11.98 27.79 12.50
C TYR A 100 11.38 27.53 13.88
N ILE A 101 10.92 28.58 14.57
CA ILE A 101 10.32 28.48 15.91
C ILE A 101 9.05 27.63 15.89
N SER A 102 8.16 27.86 14.92
CA SER A 102 6.95 27.04 14.75
C SER A 102 7.29 25.58 14.46
N ARG A 103 8.32 25.31 13.65
CA ARG A 103 8.80 23.95 13.40
C ARG A 103 9.38 23.29 14.66
N CYS A 104 10.01 24.03 15.55
CA CYS A 104 10.49 23.51 16.83
C CYS A 104 9.32 23.11 17.73
N TRP A 105 8.28 23.94 17.80
CA TRP A 105 7.04 23.61 18.51
C TRP A 105 6.34 22.38 17.93
N LEU A 106 6.27 22.23 16.60
CA LEU A 106 5.73 21.03 15.97
C LEU A 106 6.49 19.75 16.32
N ASN A 107 7.79 19.85 16.58
CA ASN A 107 8.63 18.72 16.96
C ASN A 107 8.68 18.49 18.48
N THR A 108 8.01 19.34 19.26
CA THR A 108 8.01 19.28 20.71
C THR A 108 6.85 18.40 21.17
N TYR A 109 7.17 17.27 21.79
CA TYR A 109 6.16 16.35 22.34
C TYR A 109 5.71 16.74 23.75
N ALA A 110 6.60 17.31 24.56
CA ALA A 110 6.33 17.67 25.94
C ALA A 110 5.64 19.04 26.05
N LYS A 111 4.58 19.13 26.85
CA LYS A 111 3.77 20.35 27.01
C LYS A 111 4.56 21.53 27.61
N ASP A 112 5.49 21.25 28.51
CA ASP A 112 6.18 22.27 29.32
C ASP A 112 7.66 22.46 28.95
N ALA A 113 8.09 21.89 27.82
CA ALA A 113 9.47 22.02 27.35
C ALA A 113 9.48 22.49 25.90
N PHE A 114 10.49 23.27 25.50
CA PHE A 114 10.71 23.63 24.11
C PHE A 114 11.85 22.77 23.54
N TRP A 115 11.60 22.09 22.42
CA TRP A 115 12.63 21.31 21.74
C TRP A 115 13.25 22.12 20.58
N PRO A 116 14.51 22.58 20.68
CA PRO A 116 15.12 23.50 19.72
C PRO A 116 15.63 22.76 18.46
N HIS A 117 14.88 21.79 17.96
CA HIS A 117 15.14 21.12 16.69
C HIS A 117 13.87 21.19 15.86
N GLY A 118 13.88 22.03 14.82
CA GLY A 118 12.75 22.17 13.93
C GLY A 118 12.37 20.83 13.28
N PHE A 119 11.08 20.54 13.20
CA PHE A 119 10.53 19.42 12.45
C PHE A 119 11.02 19.48 10.99
N ARG A 120 11.41 18.32 10.47
CA ARG A 120 11.93 18.15 9.10
C ARG A 120 11.38 16.85 8.51
N VAL A 121 11.22 16.84 7.20
CA VAL A 121 10.88 15.62 6.48
C VAL A 121 12.05 14.63 6.56
N ILE A 122 11.76 13.41 7.00
CA ILE A 122 12.75 12.34 7.14
C ILE A 122 13.02 11.71 5.76
N PRO A 123 14.26 11.34 5.41
CA PRO A 123 14.56 10.73 4.09
C PRO A 123 13.75 9.45 3.80
N THR A 124 13.40 8.68 4.84
CA THR A 124 12.56 7.47 4.73
C THR A 124 11.12 7.77 4.35
N PHE A 125 10.69 9.03 4.39
CA PHE A 125 9.32 9.44 4.06
C PHE A 125 8.91 9.04 2.64
N LYS A 126 9.83 9.10 1.67
CA LYS A 126 9.54 8.62 0.29
C LYS A 126 9.17 7.14 0.28
N LYS A 127 9.83 6.32 1.10
CA LYS A 127 9.51 4.89 1.24
C LYS A 127 8.14 4.71 1.89
N TYR A 128 7.84 5.52 2.91
CA TYR A 128 6.54 5.52 3.59
C TYR A 128 5.39 5.88 2.64
N LEU A 129 5.57 6.90 1.80
CA LEU A 129 4.61 7.28 0.77
C LEU A 129 4.33 6.14 -0.21
N VAL A 130 5.37 5.44 -0.67
CA VAL A 130 5.20 4.27 -1.53
C VAL A 130 4.39 3.18 -0.85
N VAL A 131 4.62 2.92 0.45
CA VAL A 131 3.82 1.95 1.22
C VAL A 131 2.36 2.39 1.30
N TRP A 132 2.09 3.67 1.57
CA TRP A 132 0.72 4.21 1.57
C TRP A 132 0.00 4.07 0.24
N LYS A 133 0.69 4.38 -0.87
CA LYS A 133 0.10 4.20 -2.21
C LYS A 133 -0.27 2.75 -2.47
N ARG A 134 0.61 1.81 -2.12
CA ARG A 134 0.35 0.37 -2.23
C ARG A 134 -0.83 -0.07 -1.36
N PHE A 135 -0.93 0.46 -0.14
CA PHE A 135 -2.06 0.20 0.74
C PHE A 135 -3.38 0.73 0.17
N ILE A 136 -3.40 1.96 -0.36
CA ILE A 136 -4.58 2.54 -1.02
C ILE A 136 -4.99 1.65 -2.21
N CYS A 137 -4.06 1.30 -3.10
CA CYS A 137 -4.34 0.38 -4.20
C CYS A 137 -4.94 -0.94 -3.70
N PHE A 138 -4.38 -1.49 -2.61
CA PHE A 138 -4.84 -2.73 -2.03
C PHE A 138 -6.32 -2.64 -1.60
N VAL A 139 -6.69 -1.65 -0.79
CA VAL A 139 -8.05 -1.57 -0.24
C VAL A 139 -9.07 -1.23 -1.33
N PHE A 140 -8.77 -0.28 -2.22
CA PHE A 140 -9.71 0.10 -3.29
C PHE A 140 -9.91 -1.00 -4.34
N ARG A 141 -8.90 -1.83 -4.61
CA ARG A 141 -9.10 -2.99 -5.48
C ARG A 141 -9.96 -4.07 -4.83
N ILE A 142 -9.82 -4.26 -3.52
CA ILE A 142 -10.65 -5.21 -2.77
C ILE A 142 -12.12 -4.80 -2.85
N LEU A 143 -12.44 -3.51 -2.76
CA LEU A 143 -13.82 -3.00 -2.80
C LEU A 143 -14.62 -3.34 -4.08
N GLN A 144 -13.95 -3.73 -5.16
CA GLN A 144 -14.65 -4.18 -6.38
C GLN A 144 -15.34 -5.54 -6.18
N TYR A 145 -15.01 -6.25 -5.11
CA TYR A 145 -15.50 -7.59 -4.83
C TYR A 145 -16.57 -7.59 -3.73
N PRO A 146 -17.45 -8.61 -3.67
CA PRO A 146 -18.36 -8.77 -2.55
C PRO A 146 -17.63 -9.09 -1.24
N SER A 147 -18.21 -8.70 -0.10
CA SER A 147 -17.64 -8.91 1.24
C SER A 147 -17.24 -10.36 1.55
N ARG A 148 -17.90 -11.35 0.93
CA ARG A 148 -17.53 -12.76 1.02
C ARG A 148 -16.10 -13.01 0.51
N GLN A 149 -15.76 -12.45 -0.65
CA GLN A 149 -14.45 -12.59 -1.28
C GLN A 149 -13.36 -11.82 -0.51
N HIS A 150 -13.70 -10.74 0.19
CA HIS A 150 -12.76 -10.04 1.08
C HIS A 150 -12.22 -11.00 2.15
N LYS A 151 -13.11 -11.81 2.75
CA LYS A 151 -12.73 -12.78 3.78
C LYS A 151 -12.07 -14.03 3.19
N GLU A 152 -12.61 -14.56 2.10
CA GLU A 152 -12.13 -15.81 1.50
C GLU A 152 -10.78 -15.67 0.79
N VAL A 153 -10.52 -14.55 0.12
CA VAL A 153 -9.30 -14.36 -0.68
C VAL A 153 -8.26 -13.53 0.07
N TYR A 154 -8.70 -12.46 0.75
CA TYR A 154 -7.79 -11.48 1.37
C TYR A 154 -7.71 -11.60 2.90
N ASN A 155 -8.62 -12.33 3.54
CA ASN A 155 -8.79 -12.36 5.00
C ASN A 155 -8.96 -10.96 5.62
N VAL A 156 -9.60 -10.05 4.89
CA VAL A 156 -9.88 -8.66 5.32
C VAL A 156 -11.35 -8.52 5.66
N ARG A 157 -11.64 -7.78 6.74
CA ARG A 157 -12.99 -7.31 7.07
C ARG A 157 -12.98 -5.78 6.99
N LEU A 158 -13.83 -5.25 6.13
CA LEU A 158 -14.12 -3.82 6.07
C LEU A 158 -15.48 -3.62 6.74
N GLY A 159 -15.59 -2.63 7.62
CA GLY A 159 -16.87 -2.25 8.21
C GLY A 159 -17.70 -1.45 7.21
N SER A 160 -19.00 -1.32 7.51
CA SER A 160 -19.95 -0.66 6.61
C SER A 160 -19.60 0.81 6.38
N ASN A 161 -19.18 1.52 7.43
CA ASN A 161 -18.83 2.94 7.35
C ASN A 161 -17.58 3.16 6.49
N GLU A 162 -16.57 2.29 6.61
CA GLU A 162 -15.36 2.37 5.78
C GLU A 162 -15.68 2.12 4.32
N ILE A 163 -16.53 1.11 4.03
CA ILE A 163 -16.99 0.81 2.67
C ILE A 163 -17.73 2.01 2.08
N GLU A 164 -18.69 2.57 2.81
CA GLU A 164 -19.49 3.71 2.37
C GLU A 164 -18.62 4.94 2.07
N MET A 165 -17.70 5.27 2.98
CA MET A 165 -16.75 6.37 2.78
C MET A 165 -15.88 6.15 1.54
N MET A 166 -15.36 4.94 1.35
CA MET A 166 -14.51 4.65 0.20
C MET A 166 -15.28 4.63 -1.12
N GLN A 167 -16.52 4.13 -1.13
CA GLN A 167 -17.42 4.22 -2.28
C GLN A 167 -17.74 5.67 -2.62
N HIS A 168 -17.97 6.51 -1.61
CA HIS A 168 -18.15 7.94 -1.80
C HIS A 168 -16.92 8.61 -2.41
N ILE A 169 -15.71 8.24 -1.97
CA ILE A 169 -14.47 8.73 -2.60
C ILE A 169 -14.40 8.33 -4.07
N LEU A 170 -14.71 7.07 -4.43
CA LEU A 170 -14.74 6.63 -5.83
C LEU A 170 -15.77 7.40 -6.66
N TYR A 171 -16.95 7.65 -6.09
CA TYR A 171 -17.97 8.48 -6.73
C TYR A 171 -17.46 9.89 -7.02
N LEU A 172 -16.85 10.57 -6.04
CA LEU A 172 -16.29 11.91 -6.23
C LEU A 172 -15.18 11.93 -7.30
N VAL A 173 -14.32 10.91 -7.32
CA VAL A 173 -13.27 10.78 -8.33
C VAL A 173 -13.86 10.59 -9.72
N GLY A 174 -14.91 9.77 -9.86
CA GLY A 174 -15.63 9.61 -11.12
C GLY A 174 -16.22 10.92 -11.64
N GLN A 175 -16.78 11.76 -10.76
CA GLN A 175 -17.27 13.09 -11.14
C GLN A 175 -16.14 14.01 -11.64
N LEU A 176 -14.97 13.97 -11.01
CA LEU A 176 -13.81 14.76 -11.45
C LEU A 176 -13.34 14.36 -12.84
N GLN A 177 -13.34 13.05 -13.16
CA GLN A 177 -12.95 12.56 -14.47
C GLN A 177 -13.93 12.99 -15.57
N LEU A 178 -15.24 12.94 -15.30
CA LEU A 178 -16.27 13.40 -16.25
C LEU A 178 -16.23 14.91 -16.50
N GLY A 179 -15.86 15.70 -15.49
CA GLY A 179 -15.73 17.16 -15.62
C GLY A 179 -14.51 17.60 -16.43
N GLU A 180 -13.43 16.79 -16.47
CA GLU A 180 -12.24 17.07 -17.29
C GLU A 180 -12.50 16.76 -18.78
N ASP A 181 -13.26 15.71 -19.10
CA ASP A 181 -13.57 15.32 -20.49
C ASP A 181 -14.56 16.26 -21.19
N GLY A 182 -15.46 16.91 -20.44
CA GLY A 182 -16.45 17.86 -20.96
C GLY A 182 -15.89 19.20 -21.43
N ASN A 183 -14.62 19.50 -21.14
CA ASN A 183 -14.00 20.80 -21.43
C ASN A 183 -13.08 20.78 -22.68
N VAL A 184 -13.08 19.68 -23.45
CA VAL A 184 -12.24 19.48 -24.65
C VAL A 184 -13.03 19.69 -25.95
N SER A 185 -14.31 20.07 -25.89
CA SER A 185 -15.17 20.24 -27.08
C SER A 185 -15.56 21.69 -27.36
N ASP A 186 -14.60 22.62 -27.39
CA ASP A 186 -14.78 23.92 -28.06
C ASP A 186 -13.50 24.26 -28.83
N SER A 187 -13.49 23.93 -30.12
CA SER A 187 -12.61 24.48 -31.15
C SER A 187 -13.39 24.55 -32.46
#